data_AF-A0A6J5K4X6-F1
#
_entry.id   AF-A0A6J5K4X6-F1
#
_cell.length_a   1.000
_cell.length_b   1.000
_cell.length_c   1.000
_cell.angle_alpha   90.00
_cell.angle_beta   90.00
_cell.angle_gamma   90.00
#
_symmetry.space_group_name_H-M   'P 1'
#
loop_
_entity.id
_entity.type
_entity.pdbx_description
1 polymer ?
#
loop_
_entity_poly.entity_id
_entity_poly.type
_entity_poly.pdbx_seq_one_letter_code
_entity_poly.pdbx_strand_id
1 'polypeptide(L)' 'MHALILRLLVMGLVLLISGCASGLPKPVLPDGSHRVPINRVSPVLTSPDSVEPDPATVPDASASGGGATGGGR' A
#
# COMPACT_ATOMS: atom_id res chain seq x y z
N MET A 1 35.81 1.37 30.03
CA MET A 1 34.33 1.22 30.00
C MET A 1 33.69 2.15 28.96
N HIS A 2 33.79 3.48 29.10
CA HIS A 2 33.14 4.45 28.20
C HIS A 2 33.47 4.30 26.70
N ALA A 3 34.74 4.12 26.35
CA ALA A 3 35.14 3.96 24.94
C ALA A 3 34.53 2.71 24.26
N LEU A 4 34.29 1.65 25.05
CA LEU A 4 33.67 0.42 24.55
C LEU A 4 32.16 0.61 24.35
N ILE A 5 31.50 1.31 25.26
CA ILE A 5 30.09 1.69 25.16
C ILE A 5 29.84 2.55 23.92
N LEU A 6 30.70 3.56 23.68
CA LEU A 6 30.59 4.43 22.50
C LEU A 6 30.74 3.65 21.18
N ARG A 7 31.68 2.68 21.13
CA ARG A 7 31.86 1.84 19.93
C ARG A 7 30.63 0.97 19.64
N LEU A 8 30.04 0.38 20.67
CA LEU A 8 28.82 -0.43 20.52
C LEU A 8 27.63 0.41 20.10
N LEU A 9 27.48 1.61 20.67
CA LEU A 9 26.43 2.57 20.30
C LEU A 9 26.52 2.97 18.83
N VAL A 10 27.72 3.31 18.36
CA VAL A 10 27.95 3.71 16.96
C VAL A 10 27.67 2.56 16.00
N MET A 11 28.15 1.35 16.30
CA MET A 11 27.89 0.17 15.46
C MET A 11 26.40 -0.19 15.40
N GLY A 12 25.70 -0.15 16.53
CA GLY A 12 24.26 -0.39 16.59
C GLY A 12 23.47 0.65 15.81
N LEU A 13 23.86 1.93 15.90
CA LEU A 13 23.23 3.01 15.14
C LEU A 13 23.39 2.82 13.63
N VAL A 14 24.60 2.48 13.17
CA VAL A 14 24.90 2.22 11.74
C VAL A 14 24.07 1.05 11.20
N LEU A 15 23.93 -0.03 11.98
CA LEU A 15 23.11 -1.18 11.58
C LEU A 15 21.62 -0.80 11.50
N LEU A 16 21.12 -0.03 12.47
CA LEU A 16 19.72 0.39 12.51
C LEU A 16 19.36 1.27 11.31
N ILE A 17 20.17 2.28 10.98
CA ILE A 17 19.91 3.17 9.84
C ILE A 17 20.01 2.44 8.49
N SER A 18 20.88 1.43 8.39
CA SER A 18 21.08 0.68 7.15
C SER A 18 19.91 -0.24 6.82
N GLY A 19 19.24 -0.80 7.85
CA GLY A 19 18.07 -1.67 7.66
C GLY A 19 16.79 -0.91 7.28
N CYS A 20 16.67 0.36 7.67
CA CYS A 20 15.48 1.17 7.41
C CYS A 20 15.46 1.81 6.01
N ALA A 21 16.60 1.82 5.29
CA ALA A 21 16.70 2.44 3.96
C ALA A 21 16.26 1.50 2.83
N SER A 22 16.10 0.20 3.09
CA SER A 22 15.69 -0.76 2.08
C SER A 22 14.16 -0.77 1.96
N GLY A 23 13.63 -0.05 0.98
CA GLY A 23 12.20 -0.07 0.67
C GLY A 23 11.71 -1.49 0.37
N LEU A 24 10.43 -1.75 0.64
CA LEU A 24 9.80 -3.04 0.35
C LEU A 24 9.93 -3.33 -1.16
N PRO A 25 10.38 -4.53 -1.57
CA PRO A 25 10.45 -4.88 -2.98
C PRO A 25 9.10 -4.62 -3.65
N LYS A 26 9.12 -3.97 -4.81
CA LYS A 26 7.88 -3.59 -5.48
C LYS A 26 7.06 -4.86 -5.79
N PRO A 27 5.81 -4.97 -5.32
CA PRO A 27 4.98 -6.12 -5.63
C PRO A 27 4.75 -6.16 -7.14
N VAL A 28 5.12 -7.29 -7.74
CA VAL A 28 4.86 -7.55 -9.16
C VAL A 28 3.49 -8.19 -9.25
N LEU A 29 2.54 -7.48 -9.87
CA LEU A 29 1.27 -8.08 -10.24
C LEU A 29 1.48 -9.07 -11.39
N PRO A 30 0.70 -10.16 -11.44
CA PRO A 30 0.66 -11.01 -12.63
C PRO A 30 0.41 -10.14 -13.87
N ASP A 31 1.19 -10.35 -14.93
CA ASP A 31 1.13 -9.64 -16.20
C ASP A 31 -0.26 -9.73 -16.88
N GLY A 32 -1.09 -10.67 -16.43
CA GLY A 32 -2.40 -10.92 -17.00
C GLY A 32 -2.31 -11.30 -18.47
N SER A 33 -1.18 -11.86 -18.92
CA SER A 33 -1.04 -12.41 -20.27
C SER A 33 -1.83 -13.70 -20.42
N HIS A 34 -1.86 -14.50 -19.35
CA HIS A 34 -2.65 -15.71 -19.22
C HIS A 34 -3.97 -15.42 -18.48
N ARG A 35 -4.82 -14.54 -19.02
CA ARG A 35 -6.17 -14.34 -18.45
C ARG A 35 -7.04 -15.54 -18.77
N VAL A 36 -7.32 -16.35 -17.76
CA VAL A 36 -8.41 -17.33 -17.80
C VAL A 36 -9.73 -16.54 -17.93
N PRO A 37 -10.66 -16.96 -18.81
CA PRO A 37 -11.99 -16.36 -18.85
C PRO A 37 -12.61 -16.37 -17.45
N ILE A 38 -13.01 -15.19 -16.97
CA ILE A 38 -13.77 -15.10 -15.71
C ILE A 38 -15.08 -15.84 -15.94
N ASN A 39 -15.35 -16.87 -15.15
CA ASN A 39 -16.64 -17.53 -15.12
C ASN A 39 -17.70 -16.48 -14.74
N ARG A 40 -18.39 -15.93 -15.74
CA ARG A 40 -19.46 -14.93 -15.57
C ARG A 40 -20.76 -15.55 -15.07
N VAL A 41 -20.67 -16.57 -14.23
CA VAL A 41 -21.81 -16.97 -13.41
C VAL A 41 -21.93 -15.93 -12.32
N SER A 42 -23.08 -15.26 -12.27
CA SER A 42 -23.41 -14.38 -11.15
C SER A 42 -23.18 -15.18 -9.86
N PRO A 43 -22.43 -14.67 -8.88
CA PRO A 43 -22.34 -15.31 -7.59
C PRO A 43 -23.76 -15.60 -7.12
N VAL A 44 -24.08 -16.86 -6.87
CA VAL A 44 -25.38 -17.22 -6.31
C VAL A 44 -25.38 -16.63 -4.91
N LEU A 45 -26.15 -15.56 -4.71
CA LEU A 45 -26.47 -15.05 -3.39
C LEU A 45 -27.32 -16.12 -2.68
N THR A 46 -26.68 -17.08 -2.05
CA THR A 46 -27.33 -17.85 -0.99
C THR A 46 -27.28 -17.01 0.29
N SER A 47 -28.18 -16.04 0.41
CA SER A 47 -28.50 -15.47 1.71
C SER A 47 -30.02 -15.27 1.78
N PRO A 48 -30.69 -15.71 2.86
CA PRO A 48 -32.12 -15.52 3.06
C PRO A 48 -32.45 -14.07 3.47
N ASP A 49 -31.80 -13.07 2.87
CA ASP A 49 -32.15 -11.68 3.10
C ASP A 49 -31.91 -10.86 1.83
N SER A 50 -33.00 -10.78 1.07
CA SER A 50 -33.15 -9.91 -0.08
C SER A 50 -33.41 -8.50 0.45
N VAL A 51 -32.37 -7.68 0.59
CA VAL A 51 -32.54 -6.23 0.83
C VAL A 51 -32.16 -5.50 -0.46
N GLU A 52 -33.19 -4.94 -1.09
CA GLU A 52 -33.14 -4.09 -2.27
C GLU A 52 -32.30 -2.81 -1.97
N PRO A 53 -31.31 -2.45 -2.80
CA PRO A 53 -30.53 -1.24 -2.57
C PRO A 53 -31.27 0.01 -3.08
N ASP A 54 -31.68 0.84 -2.12
CA ASP A 54 -32.29 2.17 -2.28
C ASP A 54 -31.37 3.14 -3.08
N PRO A 55 -31.88 3.95 -4.03
CA PRO A 55 -31.05 4.77 -4.90
C PRO A 55 -30.74 6.15 -4.29
N ALA A 56 -29.76 6.23 -3.38
CA ALA A 56 -28.96 7.45 -3.13
C ALA A 56 -27.86 7.20 -2.11
N THR A 57 -26.59 7.30 -2.53
CA THR A 57 -25.52 8.09 -1.86
C THR A 57 -24.22 7.84 -2.61
N VAL A 58 -23.81 8.83 -3.41
CA VAL A 58 -22.46 8.91 -3.99
C VAL A 58 -21.52 9.29 -2.84
N PRO A 59 -20.47 8.50 -2.51
CA PRO A 59 -19.48 8.94 -1.54
C PRO A 59 -18.52 9.92 -2.22
N ASP A 60 -18.66 11.19 -1.89
CA ASP A 60 -17.75 12.26 -2.30
C ASP A 60 -16.39 12.04 -1.63
N ALA A 61 -15.36 11.70 -2.41
CA ALA A 61 -14.00 11.56 -1.92
C ALA A 61 -12.99 12.12 -2.93
N SER A 62 -13.08 13.42 -3.19
CA SER A 62 -11.95 14.20 -3.72
C SER A 62 -11.12 14.76 -2.57
N ALA A 63 -10.21 13.95 -2.01
CA ALA A 63 -9.07 14.47 -1.28
C ALA A 63 -7.99 14.84 -2.31
N SER A 64 -8.06 16.09 -2.79
CA SER A 64 -7.02 16.72 -3.60
C SER A 64 -5.71 16.78 -2.81
N GLY A 65 -4.73 15.97 -3.23
CA GLY A 65 -3.37 15.97 -2.73
C GLY A 65 -2.40 16.12 -3.90
N GLY A 66 -2.43 17.26 -4.58
CA GLY A 66 -1.55 17.55 -5.71
C GLY A 66 -0.95 18.94 -5.59
N GLY A 67 0.21 19.04 -4.95
CA GLY A 67 1.01 20.25 -4.85
C GLY A 67 2.44 20.00 -5.28
N ALA A 68 2.67 19.90 -6.59
CA ALA A 68 3.98 19.99 -7.21
C ALA A 68 4.17 21.39 -7.77
N THR A 69 5.05 22.19 -7.14
CA THR A 69 5.70 23.36 -7.72
C THR A 69 7.13 23.35 -7.14
N GLY A 70 8.22 23.35 -7.89
CA GLY A 70 8.52 24.12 -9.08
C GLY A 70 9.68 25.04 -8.71
N GLY A 71 10.90 24.66 -9.10
CA GLY A 71 12.11 25.43 -8.81
C GLY A 71 12.24 26.71 -9.64
N GLY A 72 13.16 27.58 -9.21
CA GLY A 72 13.75 28.64 -10.03
C GLY A 72 13.54 30.05 -9.48
N ARG A 73 14.52 30.57 -8.74
CA ARG A 73 15.49 31.59 -9.17
C ARG A 73 16.47 31.91 -8.05
#